data_AF-A0AAV9D2F1-F1
#
_entry.id   AF-A0AAV9D2F1-F1
#
_cell.length_a   1.000
_cell.length_b   1.000
_cell.length_c   1.000
_cell.angle_alpha   90.00
_cell.angle_beta   90.00
_cell.angle_gamma   90.00
#
_symmetry.space_group_name_H-M   'P 1'
#
loop_
_entity.id
_entity.type
_entity.pdbx_description
1 polymer ?
#
loop_
_entity_poly.entity_id
_entity_poly.type
_entity_poly.pdbx_seq_one_letter_code
_entity_poly.pdbx_strand_id
1 'polypeptide(L)' 'MYNFEGTPDPNIQAVAAVVAGDMVSFYFCNFIGRQDTLCDLTGRHMYSKCGIQGTLDFIFGYATSVFDVIKSPLTYIK' A
#
# COMPACT_ATOMS: atom_id res chain seq x y z
N MET A 1 7.71 13.15 4.22
CA MET A 1 8.56 12.29 3.37
C MET A 1 9.92 12.19 4.06
N TYR A 2 10.28 11.02 4.56
CA TYR A 2 11.61 10.81 5.13
C TYR A 2 12.56 10.36 4.01
N ASN A 3 13.53 11.20 3.68
CA ASN A 3 14.65 10.81 2.84
C ASN A 3 15.66 10.09 3.73
N PHE A 4 15.75 8.76 3.60
CA PHE A 4 16.84 8.01 4.19
C PHE A 4 18.07 8.11 3.27
N GLU A 5 18.99 9.00 3.59
CA GLU A 5 20.36 8.92 3.04
C GLU A 5 21.15 7.90 3.86
N GLY A 6 21.24 6.67 3.34
CA GLY A 6 21.91 5.52 3.94
C GLY A 6 21.29 4.21 3.44
N THR A 7 21.97 3.08 3.64
CA THR A 7 21.35 1.76 3.39
C THR A 7 20.10 1.66 4.27
N PRO A 8 18.88 1.59 3.71
CA PRO A 8 17.66 1.57 4.51
C PRO A 8 17.72 0.36 5.43
N ASP A 9 17.61 0.58 6.73
CA ASP A 9 17.49 -0.54 7.66
C ASP A 9 16.27 -1.35 7.22
N PRO A 10 16.46 -2.65 6.90
CA PRO A 10 15.40 -3.49 6.34
C PRO A 10 14.19 -3.63 7.26
N ASN A 11 14.30 -3.24 8.53
CA ASN A 11 13.23 -3.30 9.53
C ASN A 11 12.51 -1.95 9.73
N ILE A 12 12.87 -0.89 9.02
CA ILE A 12 12.17 0.39 9.14
C ILE A 12 10.90 0.36 8.29
N GLN A 13 9.77 0.58 8.93
CA GLN A 13 8.47 0.76 8.29
C GLN A 13 8.49 2.03 7.44
N ALA A 14 8.14 1.90 6.16
CA ALA A 14 8.09 3.01 5.22
C ALA A 14 6.71 3.07 4.56
N VAL A 15 5.72 3.48 5.36
CA VAL A 15 4.34 3.62 4.92
C VAL A 15 4.25 4.70 3.83
N ALA A 16 3.92 4.28 2.61
CA ALA A 16 3.73 5.17 1.48
C ALA A 16 2.40 5.91 1.57
N ALA A 17 1.36 5.27 2.11
CA ALA A 17 0.07 5.89 2.33
C ALA A 17 -0.69 5.29 3.53
N VAL A 18 -1.42 6.14 4.24
CA VAL A 18 -2.41 5.76 5.26
C VAL A 18 -3.78 6.20 4.76
N VAL A 19 -4.75 5.28 4.72
CA VAL A 19 -6.12 5.53 4.26
C VAL A 19 -7.10 5.15 5.36
N ALA A 20 -7.87 6.13 5.84
CA ALA A 20 -8.78 5.97 6.98
C ALA A 20 -10.17 6.60 6.76
N GLY A 21 -10.47 7.07 5.55
CA GLY A 21 -11.75 7.69 5.21
C GLY A 21 -12.72 6.69 4.58
N ASP A 22 -14.02 6.84 4.79
CA ASP A 22 -14.99 5.95 4.11
C ASP A 22 -15.25 6.37 2.65
N MET A 23 -15.54 5.40 1.78
CA MET A 23 -15.78 5.57 0.34
C MET A 23 -14.62 6.22 -0.43
N VAL A 24 -13.38 5.94 -0.03
CA VAL A 24 -12.18 6.42 -0.75
C VAL A 24 -11.91 5.55 -1.98
N SER A 25 -11.56 6.18 -3.10
CA SER A 25 -11.22 5.47 -4.33
C SER A 25 -9.94 6.01 -4.94
N PHE A 26 -9.07 5.10 -5.37
CA PHE A 26 -7.84 5.39 -6.10
C PHE A 26 -7.91 4.76 -7.49
N TYR A 27 -7.51 5.54 -8.50
CA TYR A 27 -7.50 5.14 -9.90
C TYR A 27 -6.15 5.44 -10.52
N PHE A 28 -5.52 4.44 -11.15
CA PHE A 28 -4.21 4.58 -11.80
C PHE A 28 -3.10 5.13 -10.89
N CYS A 29 -3.16 4.83 -9.59
CA CYS A 29 -2.13 5.22 -8.62
C CYS A 29 -1.10 4.11 -8.44
N ASN A 30 0.14 4.49 -8.10
CA ASN A 30 1.19 3.55 -7.69
C ASN A 30 1.58 3.80 -6.23
N PHE A 31 1.48 2.76 -5.41
CA PHE A 31 1.94 2.74 -4.02
C PHE A 31 3.19 1.86 -3.97
N ILE A 32 4.35 2.48 -3.71
CA ILE A 32 5.65 1.80 -3.76
C ILE A 32 6.33 1.98 -2.41
N GLY A 33 6.69 0.87 -1.79
CA GLY A 33 7.38 0.83 -0.50
C GLY A 33 8.14 -0.49 -0.32
N ARG A 34 8.55 -0.75 0.92
CA ARG A 34 9.30 -1.96 1.29
C ARG A 34 8.50 -2.80 2.28
N GLN A 35 8.59 -2.49 3.57
CA GLN A 35 7.69 -3.05 4.58
C GLN A 35 6.57 -2.05 4.88
N ASP A 36 5.34 -2.57 5.09
CA ASP A 36 4.17 -1.78 5.51
C ASP A 36 3.83 -0.66 4.53
N THR A 37 3.76 -0.96 3.24
CA THR A 37 3.65 0.04 2.16
C THR A 37 2.32 0.80 2.19
N LEU A 38 1.19 0.11 2.32
CA LEU A 38 -0.14 0.71 2.34
C LEU A 38 -0.87 0.33 3.63
N CYS A 39 -1.08 1.33 4.50
CA CYS A 39 -1.90 1.21 5.69
C CYS A 39 -3.36 1.51 5.33
N ASP A 40 -4.09 0.47 4.98
CA ASP A 40 -5.51 0.48 4.64
C ASP A 40 -6.37 0.38 5.93
N LEU A 41 -6.28 1.44 6.74
CA LEU A 41 -6.60 1.41 8.17
C LEU A 41 -8.07 1.04 8.46
N THR A 42 -9.02 1.78 7.91
CA THR A 42 -10.47 1.60 8.15
C THR A 42 -11.32 2.29 7.09
N GLY A 43 -12.54 1.81 6.87
CA GLY A 43 -13.47 2.34 5.87
C GLY A 43 -13.72 1.37 4.71
N ARG A 44 -14.44 1.83 3.69
CA ARG A 44 -14.63 1.10 2.42
C ARG A 44 -13.80 1.74 1.32
N HIS A 45 -12.89 0.99 0.71
CA HIS A 45 -11.99 1.54 -0.29
C HIS A 45 -12.00 0.77 -1.62
N MET A 46 -11.69 1.47 -2.70
CA MET A 46 -11.53 0.91 -4.04
C MET A 46 -10.16 1.28 -4.61
N TYR A 47 -9.41 0.29 -5.09
CA TYR A 47 -8.13 0.48 -5.78
C TYR A 47 -8.25 -0.12 -7.19
N SER A 48 -8.52 0.72 -8.21
CA SER A 48 -8.71 0.25 -9.59
C SER A 48 -7.55 0.68 -10.49
N LYS A 49 -7.03 -0.28 -11.26
CA LYS A 49 -5.84 -0.15 -12.13
C LYS A 49 -4.64 0.46 -11.40
N CYS A 50 -4.56 0.25 -10.09
CA CYS A 50 -3.45 0.71 -9.28
C CYS A 50 -2.34 -0.35 -9.26
N GLY A 51 -1.10 0.10 -9.06
CA GLY A 51 0.04 -0.75 -8.72
C GLY A 51 0.34 -0.64 -7.24
N ILE A 52 0.52 -1.78 -6.55
CA ILE A 52 0.97 -1.80 -5.16
C ILE A 52 2.17 -2.76 -5.08
N GLN A 53 3.30 -2.22 -4.63
CA GLN A 53 4.58 -2.92 -4.60
C GLN A 53 5.24 -2.78 -3.22
N GLY A 54 5.60 -3.92 -2.63
CA GLY A 54 6.40 -4.02 -1.42
C GLY A 54 6.99 -5.42 -1.23
N THR A 55 7.62 -5.65 -0.09
CA THR A 55 8.29 -6.93 0.23
C THR A 55 7.54 -7.75 1.28
N LEU A 56 7.19 -7.15 2.42
CA LEU A 56 6.52 -7.81 3.55
C LEU A 56 5.34 -6.96 4.00
N ASP A 57 4.20 -7.61 4.29
CA ASP A 57 2.96 -7.00 4.81
C ASP A 57 2.61 -5.65 4.15
N PHE A 58 2.80 -5.59 2.84
CA PHE A 58 2.81 -4.34 2.09
C PHE A 58 1.41 -3.73 1.92
N ILE A 59 0.34 -4.46 2.26
CA ILE A 59 -1.01 -3.95 2.49
C ILE A 59 -1.46 -4.49 3.85
N PHE A 60 -1.86 -3.61 4.76
CA PHE A 60 -2.28 -3.99 6.11
C PHE A 60 -3.34 -3.02 6.66
N GLY A 61 -4.14 -3.48 7.61
CA GLY A 61 -5.21 -2.69 8.24
C GLY A 61 -6.54 -3.47 8.34
N TYR A 62 -7.63 -2.75 8.59
CA TYR A 62 -8.95 -3.32 8.86
C TYR A 62 -10.05 -2.81 7.92
N ALA A 63 -9.69 -2.10 6.85
CA ALA A 63 -10.65 -1.62 5.87
C ALA A 63 -11.31 -2.75 5.06
N THR A 64 -12.52 -2.50 4.58
CA THR A 64 -13.22 -3.36 3.61
C THR A 64 -12.91 -2.86 2.21
N SER A 65 -11.97 -3.51 1.53
CA SER A 65 -11.38 -2.96 0.31
C SER A 65 -11.48 -3.89 -0.89
N VAL A 66 -11.71 -3.28 -2.06
CA VAL A 66 -11.69 -3.97 -3.36
C VAL A 66 -10.45 -3.57 -4.13
N PHE A 67 -9.66 -4.57 -4.55
CA PHE A 67 -8.44 -4.39 -5.32
C PHE A 67 -8.65 -4.94 -6.74
N ASP A 68 -8.93 -4.03 -7.68
CA ASP A 68 -8.91 -4.28 -9.13
C ASP A 68 -7.57 -3.80 -9.69
N VAL A 69 -6.49 -4.42 -9.20
CA VAL A 69 -5.11 -3.97 -9.44
C VAL A 69 -4.47 -4.62 -10.66
N ILE A 70 -3.46 -3.96 -11.22
CA ILE A 70 -2.66 -4.55 -12.29
C ILE A 70 -1.78 -5.64 -11.66
N LYS A 71 -1.94 -6.90 -12.10
CA LYS A 71 -1.14 -8.02 -11.61
C LYS A 71 0.34 -7.79 -11.94
N SER A 72 1.12 -7.42 -10.93
CA SER A 72 2.57 -7.43 -10.95
C SER A 72 3.07 -8.72 -10.29
N PRO A 73 4.22 -9.27 -10.70
CA PRO A 73 4.83 -10.44 -10.03
C PRO A 73 5.14 -10.21 -8.54
N LEU A 74 5.06 -8.96 -8.05
CA LEU A 74 5.27 -8.57 -6.66
C LEU A 74 3.97 -8.23 -5.91
N THR A 75 2.81 -8.30 -6.57
CA THR A 75 1.51 -8.02 -5.95
C THR A 75 0.91 -9.33 -5.43
N TYR A 76 1.20 -9.65 -4.17
CA TYR A 76 0.62 -10.79 -3.45
C TYR A 76 -0.58 -10.34 -2.59
N ILE A 77 -1.78 -10.32 -3.16
CA ILE A 77 -3.00 -10.14 -2.35
C ILE A 77 -3.23 -11.46 -1.63
N LYS A 78 -3.08 -11.45 -0.30
CA LYS A 78 -3.33 -12.62 0.54
C LYS A 78 -4.83 -12.85 0.72
#